data_AF-A0A920K9A8-F1
#
_entry.id   AF-A0A920K9A8-F1
#
_cell.length_a   1.000
_cell.length_b   1.000
_cell.length_c   1.000
_cell.angle_alpha   90.00
_cell.angle_beta   90.00
_cell.angle_gamma   90.00
#
_symmetry.space_group_name_H-M   'P 1'
#
loop_
_entity.id
_entity.type
_entity.pdbx_description
1 polymer ?
#
loop_
_entity_poly.entity_id
_entity_poly.type
_entity_poly.pdbx_seq_one_letter_code
_entity_poly.pdbx_strand_id
1 'polypeptide(L)'
;MLRHSGGEMALMDYGDFRGMLETSPIKTSIKTYRLEVSRELIGAVLLDDQSDGYSAVYSFFNCLQPERSMGTFIILDLIDDLRHKDLDYLYLGYWIAQSRKMSYKANFRPAEILIGPNWVELVS
;
A
#
# COMPACT_ATOMS: atom_id res chain seq x y z
N MET A 1 -0.69 -18.45 -13.47
CA MET A 1 -1.56 -17.57 -14.29
C MET A 1 -1.27 -16.13 -13.89
N LEU A 2 -0.51 -15.40 -14.72
CA LEU A 2 -0.02 -14.05 -14.41
C LEU A 2 -1.18 -13.06 -14.34
N ARG A 3 -1.34 -12.34 -13.21
CA ARG A 3 -2.34 -11.27 -13.06
C ARG A 3 -1.78 -9.88 -13.38
N HIS A 4 -0.95 -9.72 -14.41
CA HIS A 4 -0.50 -8.40 -14.87
C HIS A 4 -0.10 -8.43 -16.36
N SER A 5 -1.08 -8.50 -17.24
CA SER A 5 -0.92 -8.17 -18.66
C SER A 5 -1.68 -6.86 -18.93
N GLY A 6 -0.98 -5.72 -18.81
CA GLY A 6 -1.49 -4.45 -19.33
C GLY A 6 -1.37 -3.19 -18.46
N GLY A 7 -0.63 -3.22 -17.34
CA GLY A 7 -0.26 -1.98 -16.63
C GLY A 7 1.21 -1.64 -16.89
N GLU A 8 1.56 -0.38 -17.06
CA GLU A 8 2.96 0.07 -17.26
C GLU A 8 3.92 -0.47 -16.18
N MET A 9 3.41 -0.75 -14.99
CA MET A 9 4.15 -1.35 -13.86
C MET A 9 4.39 -2.86 -13.94
N ALA A 10 3.84 -3.57 -14.94
CA ALA A 10 4.10 -5.00 -15.15
C ALA A 10 5.50 -5.26 -15.74
N LEU A 11 6.14 -4.20 -16.25
CA LEU A 11 7.43 -4.22 -16.92
C LEU A 11 8.53 -3.52 -16.11
N MET A 12 8.28 -3.12 -14.85
CA MET A 12 9.29 -2.44 -14.05
C MET A 12 10.50 -3.35 -13.83
N ASP A 13 11.66 -2.86 -14.25
CA ASP A 13 12.92 -3.55 -14.02
C ASP A 13 13.50 -3.20 -12.63
N TYR A 14 14.62 -3.84 -12.28
CA TYR A 14 15.30 -3.57 -11.02
C TYR A 14 15.77 -2.11 -10.87
N GLY A 15 16.08 -1.44 -11.98
CA GLY A 15 16.45 -0.04 -12.05
C GLY A 15 15.28 0.91 -11.75
N ASP A 16 14.06 0.60 -12.21
CA ASP A 16 12.87 1.39 -11.87
C ASP A 16 12.54 1.32 -10.38
N PHE A 17 12.61 0.12 -9.79
CA PHE A 17 12.44 -0.09 -8.36
C PHE A 17 13.50 0.64 -7.54
N ARG A 18 14.76 0.61 -8.01
CA ARG A 18 15.88 1.35 -7.41
C ARG A 18 15.69 2.85 -7.51
N GLY A 19 15.20 3.35 -8.65
CA GLY A 19 14.90 4.76 -8.86
C GLY A 19 13.88 5.30 -7.86
N MET A 20 12.81 4.54 -7.60
CA MET A 20 11.82 4.90 -6.56
C MET A 20 12.43 5.03 -5.16
N LEU A 21 13.43 4.19 -4.84
CA LEU A 21 14.09 4.21 -3.53
C LEU A 21 15.15 5.31 -3.40
N GLU A 22 15.90 5.59 -4.48
CA GLU A 22 17.10 6.43 -4.43
C GLU A 22 16.85 7.89 -4.82
N THR A 23 15.74 8.21 -5.51
CA THR A 23 15.43 9.59 -5.94
C THR A 23 14.27 10.24 -5.20
N SER A 24 13.66 9.55 -4.22
CA SER A 24 12.64 10.16 -3.38
C SER A 24 13.27 11.22 -2.47
N PRO A 25 12.78 12.48 -2.48
CA PRO A 25 13.20 13.50 -1.52
C PRO A 25 12.66 13.22 -0.10
N ILE A 26 11.82 12.19 0.04
CA ILE A 26 11.17 11.75 1.27
C ILE A 26 11.87 10.48 1.76
N LYS A 27 11.89 10.26 3.06
CA LYS A 27 12.45 9.04 3.64
C LYS A 27 11.57 7.85 3.26
N THR A 28 12.02 7.06 2.29
CA THR A 28 11.32 5.85 1.86
C THR A 28 11.80 4.63 2.64
N SER A 29 10.87 3.78 3.08
CA SER A 29 11.12 2.55 3.82
C SER A 29 10.38 1.36 3.19
N ILE A 30 10.85 0.14 3.44
CA ILE A 30 10.17 -1.09 3.00
C ILE A 30 9.85 -1.93 4.23
N LYS A 31 8.56 -2.23 4.44
CA LYS A 31 8.12 -3.22 5.42
C LYS A 31 7.90 -4.56 4.72
N THR A 32 8.51 -5.63 5.24
CA THR A 32 8.43 -6.98 4.65
C THR A 32 7.73 -7.94 5.60
N TYR A 33 6.96 -8.86 5.02
CA TYR A 33 6.17 -9.85 5.73
C TYR A 33 6.66 -11.24 5.35
N ARG A 34 7.04 -12.01 6.36
CA ARG A 34 7.61 -13.35 6.19
C ARG A 34 6.85 -14.37 7.02
N LEU A 35 6.75 -15.60 6.53
CA LEU A 35 6.25 -16.72 7.33
C LEU A 35 7.20 -16.97 8.50
N GLU A 36 6.64 -17.19 9.68
CA GLU A 36 7.41 -17.33 10.92
C GLU A 36 8.39 -18.51 10.86
N VAL A 37 7.91 -19.67 10.41
CA VAL A 37 8.69 -20.91 10.37
C VAL A 37 9.61 -20.97 9.15
N SER A 38 9.06 -20.82 7.93
CA SER A 38 9.85 -20.98 6.70
C SER A 38 10.67 -19.75 6.32
N ARG A 39 10.44 -18.59 6.95
CA ARG A 39 11.03 -17.27 6.61
C ARG A 39 10.77 -16.80 5.18
N GLU A 40 9.89 -17.48 4.46
CA GLU A 40 9.49 -17.15 3.09
C GLU A 40 8.86 -15.75 3.05
N LEU A 41 9.28 -14.92 2.09
CA LEU A 41 8.71 -13.60 1.85
C LEU A 41 7.33 -13.74 1.20
N ILE A 42 6.29 -13.33 1.91
CA ILE A 42 4.90 -13.45 1.47
C ILE A 42 4.29 -12.10 1.09
N GLY A 43 4.94 -10.99 1.46
CA GLY A 43 4.57 -9.67 0.98
C GLY A 43 5.55 -8.60 1.40
N ALA A 44 5.44 -7.45 0.75
CA ALA A 44 6.13 -6.24 1.14
C ALA A 44 5.32 -5.01 0.73
N VAL A 45 5.57 -3.91 1.42
CA VAL A 45 5.04 -2.59 1.10
C VAL A 45 6.16 -1.57 1.15
N LEU A 46 6.21 -0.75 0.11
CA LEU A 46 7.04 0.44 0.01
C LEU A 46 6.25 1.63 0.59
N LEU A 47 6.86 2.32 1.54
CA LEU A 47 6.26 3.40 2.31
C LEU A 47 7.13 4.65 2.14
N ASP A 48 6.50 5.80 1.95
CA ASP A 48 7.16 7.08 2.23
C ASP A 48 6.73 7.57 3.61
N ASP A 49 7.70 7.86 4.47
CA ASP A 49 7.50 8.42 5.81
C ASP A 49 7.15 9.91 5.67
N GLN A 50 5.94 10.29 6.05
CA GLN A 50 5.49 11.68 6.09
C GLN A 50 5.50 12.21 7.54
N SER A 51 5.42 13.52 7.72
CA SER A 51 5.37 14.13 9.06
C SER A 51 4.10 13.78 9.84
N ASP A 52 3.03 13.42 9.13
CA ASP A 52 1.69 13.16 9.65
C ASP A 52 1.21 11.72 9.40
N GLY A 53 2.07 10.85 8.86
CA GLY A 53 1.61 9.53 8.42
C GLY A 53 2.53 8.73 7.52
N TYR A 54 1.94 7.74 6.85
CA TYR A 54 2.58 6.92 5.82
C TYR A 54 1.90 7.07 4.47
N SER A 55 2.69 7.13 3.41
CA SER A 55 2.22 6.92 2.04
C SER A 55 2.54 5.50 1.59
N ALA A 56 1.52 4.65 1.44
CA ALA A 56 1.66 3.30 0.93
C ALA A 56 1.78 3.31 -0.61
N VAL A 57 2.98 3.60 -1.09
CA VAL A 57 3.28 3.82 -2.52
C VAL A 57 3.02 2.57 -3.35
N TYR A 58 3.52 1.43 -2.89
CA TYR A 58 3.41 0.18 -3.65
C TYR A 58 3.45 -1.03 -2.74
N SER A 59 2.58 -2.01 -2.98
CA SER A 59 2.55 -3.27 -2.22
C SER A 59 2.49 -4.46 -3.17
N PHE A 60 3.28 -5.48 -2.88
CA PHE A 60 3.23 -6.76 -3.58
C PHE A 60 3.17 -7.91 -2.57
N PHE A 61 2.40 -8.93 -2.88
CA PHE A 61 2.21 -10.09 -2.01
C PHE A 61 1.91 -11.35 -2.82
N ASN A 62 2.18 -12.50 -2.21
CA ASN A 62 1.93 -13.79 -2.83
C ASN A 62 0.41 -14.00 -3.00
N CYS A 63 -0.07 -13.95 -4.24
CA CYS A 63 -1.49 -14.10 -4.59
C CYS A 63 -1.98 -15.57 -4.59
N LEU A 64 -1.09 -16.54 -4.35
CA LEU A 64 -1.45 -17.96 -4.32
C LEU A 64 -2.17 -18.39 -3.03
N GLN A 65 -2.27 -17.49 -2.05
CA GLN A 65 -2.97 -17.72 -0.77
C GLN A 65 -4.02 -16.62 -0.54
N PRO A 66 -5.06 -16.53 -1.38
CA PRO A 66 -6.08 -15.47 -1.32
C PRO A 66 -6.82 -15.44 0.03
N GLU A 67 -6.97 -16.57 0.71
CA GLU A 67 -7.59 -16.69 2.03
C GLU A 67 -6.92 -15.84 3.12
N ARG A 68 -5.63 -15.52 2.97
CA ARG A 68 -4.91 -14.67 3.94
C ARG A 68 -5.24 -13.19 3.81
N SER A 69 -5.85 -12.76 2.71
CA SER A 69 -6.19 -11.36 2.44
C SER A 69 -5.02 -10.39 2.72
N MET A 70 -3.82 -10.74 2.24
CA MET A 70 -2.58 -10.00 2.54
C MET A 70 -2.66 -8.50 2.30
N GLY A 71 -3.37 -8.06 1.25
CA GLY A 71 -3.57 -6.62 1.02
C GLY A 71 -4.31 -5.92 2.17
N THR A 72 -5.33 -6.56 2.73
CA THR A 72 -6.05 -6.05 3.91
C THR A 72 -5.17 -6.12 5.16
N PHE A 73 -4.46 -7.23 5.35
CA PHE A 73 -3.55 -7.40 6.49
C PHE A 73 -2.48 -6.31 6.52
N ILE A 74 -1.83 -6.03 5.40
CA ILE A 74 -0.81 -4.97 5.28
C ILE A 74 -1.39 -3.63 5.72
N ILE A 75 -2.60 -3.27 5.30
CA ILE A 75 -3.20 -1.99 5.71
C ILE A 75 -3.49 -1.95 7.21
N LEU A 76 -4.05 -3.01 7.77
CA LEU A 76 -4.34 -3.07 9.21
C LEU A 76 -3.06 -2.96 10.05
N ASP A 77 -2.00 -3.63 9.62
CA ASP A 77 -0.69 -3.60 10.26
C ASP A 77 -0.05 -2.19 10.17
N LEU A 78 -0.19 -1.50 9.04
CA LEU A 78 0.27 -0.10 8.92
C LEU A 78 -0.53 0.87 9.80
N ILE A 79 -1.85 0.66 9.92
CA ILE A 79 -2.69 1.46 10.83
C ILE A 79 -2.25 1.24 12.28
N ASP A 80 -1.93 0.00 12.65
CA ASP A 80 -1.44 -0.31 13.99
C ASP A 80 -0.07 0.34 14.25
N ASP A 81 0.85 0.26 13.30
CA ASP A 81 2.15 0.97 13.37
C ASP A 81 1.97 2.48 13.58
N LEU A 82 1.07 3.12 12.82
CA LEU A 82 0.80 4.55 12.90
C LEU A 82 0.22 4.94 14.26
N ARG A 83 -0.68 4.12 14.83
CA ARG A 83 -1.19 4.32 16.19
C ARG A 83 -0.09 4.29 17.25
N HIS A 84 0.87 3.37 17.11
CA HIS A 84 2.03 3.33 18.02
C HIS A 84 2.97 4.54 17.86
N LYS A 85 2.90 5.24 16.74
CA LYS A 85 3.71 6.43 16.42
C LYS A 85 2.97 7.75 16.65
N ASP A 86 1.71 7.71 17.06
CA ASP A 86 0.84 8.88 17.21
C ASP A 86 0.74 9.69 15.90
N LEU A 87 0.59 8.96 14.78
CA LEU A 87 0.39 9.53 13.45
C LEU A 87 -1.01 9.19 12.93
N ASP A 88 -1.67 10.18 12.32
CA ASP A 88 -3.10 10.12 12.05
C ASP A 88 -3.45 9.56 10.66
N TYR A 89 -2.53 9.66 9.68
CA TYR A 89 -2.87 9.43 8.29
C TYR A 89 -2.15 8.25 7.64
N LEU A 90 -2.92 7.40 6.96
CA LEU A 90 -2.41 6.40 6.02
C LEU A 90 -2.89 6.76 4.61
N TYR A 91 -2.00 7.32 3.80
CA TYR A 91 -2.26 7.65 2.41
C TYR A 91 -2.13 6.41 1.56
N LEU A 92 -3.26 5.88 1.08
CA LEU A 92 -3.31 4.69 0.23
C LEU A 92 -3.14 5.01 -1.27
N GLY A 93 -2.82 6.26 -1.63
CA GLY A 93 -2.68 6.71 -3.02
C GLY A 93 -4.00 6.75 -3.79
N TYR A 94 -3.92 6.83 -5.13
CA TYR A 94 -5.09 6.99 -5.99
C TYR A 94 -6.12 5.88 -5.82
N TRP A 95 -7.39 6.28 -5.67
CA TRP A 95 -8.53 5.37 -5.63
C TRP A 95 -9.23 5.35 -7.00
N ILE A 96 -9.19 4.20 -7.67
CA ILE A 96 -9.94 3.98 -8.91
C ILE A 96 -11.21 3.20 -8.57
N ALA A 97 -12.35 3.90 -8.49
CA ALA A 97 -13.63 3.34 -8.06
C ALA A 97 -14.06 2.07 -8.84
N GLN A 98 -13.71 1.97 -10.13
CA GLN A 98 -14.07 0.85 -11.00
C GLN A 98 -13.13 -0.36 -10.88
N SER A 99 -12.02 -0.26 -10.14
CA SER A 99 -11.08 -1.36 -9.97
C SER A 99 -11.57 -2.29 -8.85
N ARG A 100 -12.01 -3.51 -9.22
CA ARG A 100 -12.34 -4.57 -8.25
C ARG A 100 -11.18 -4.84 -7.28
N LYS A 101 -9.94 -4.62 -7.74
CA LYS A 101 -8.70 -4.72 -6.95
C LYS A 101 -8.50 -3.56 -5.97
N MET A 102 -9.23 -2.43 -6.05
CA MET A 102 -9.10 -1.29 -5.14
C MET A 102 -10.37 -1.01 -4.31
N SER A 103 -11.45 -1.74 -4.59
CA SER A 103 -12.71 -1.68 -3.82
C SER A 103 -12.51 -1.88 -2.31
N TYR A 104 -11.51 -2.68 -1.91
CA TYR A 104 -11.25 -2.97 -0.50
C TYR A 104 -10.77 -1.75 0.30
N LYS A 105 -10.19 -0.72 -0.36
CA LYS A 105 -9.70 0.50 0.32
C LYS A 105 -10.85 1.33 0.91
N ALA A 106 -12.03 1.27 0.30
CA ALA A 106 -13.23 1.96 0.77
C ALA A 106 -13.84 1.33 2.06
N ASN A 107 -13.36 0.15 2.47
CA ASN A 107 -13.84 -0.52 3.66
C ASN A 107 -13.10 -0.10 4.95
N PHE A 108 -11.98 0.63 4.84
CA PHE A 108 -11.30 1.19 6.00
C PHE A 108 -11.93 2.54 6.31
N ARG A 109 -12.45 2.70 7.53
CA ARG A 109 -13.10 3.93 7.99
C ARG A 109 -12.53 4.38 9.35
N PRO A 110 -12.50 5.69 9.63
CA PRO A 110 -12.87 6.80 8.74
C PRO A 110 -11.90 6.93 7.56
N ALA A 111 -12.38 7.42 6.42
CA ALA A 111 -11.56 7.62 5.22
C ALA A 111 -11.99 8.90 4.49
N GLU A 112 -11.02 9.56 3.87
CA GLU A 112 -11.22 10.77 3.09
C GLU A 112 -10.74 10.56 1.66
N ILE A 113 -11.38 11.25 0.71
CA ILE A 113 -10.94 11.32 -0.68
C ILE A 113 -10.73 12.77 -1.08
N LEU A 114 -9.69 13.02 -1.86
CA LEU A 114 -9.42 14.35 -2.42
C LEU A 114 -10.25 14.54 -3.69
N ILE A 115 -11.23 15.45 -3.65
CA ILE A 115 -12.04 15.87 -4.80
C ILE A 115 -11.71 17.33 -5.14
N GLY A 116 -10.99 17.53 -6.25
CA GLY A 116 -10.43 18.83 -6.58
C GLY A 116 -9.41 19.26 -5.51
N PRO A 117 -9.54 20.46 -4.90
CA PRO A 117 -8.66 20.89 -3.80
C PRO A 117 -9.13 20.46 -2.41
N ASN A 118 -10.29 19.78 -2.28
CA ASN A 118 -10.93 19.54 -1.00
C ASN A 118 -10.87 18.06 -0.60
N TRP A 119 -10.42 17.80 0.62
CA TRP A 119 -10.61 16.51 1.28
C TRP A 119 -12.06 16.40 1.74
N VAL A 120 -12.73 15.32 1.36
CA VAL A 120 -14.11 15.03 1.78
C VAL A 120 -14.19 13.62 2.36
N GLU A 121 -15.00 13.44 3.39
CA GLU A 121 -15.25 12.13 3.98
C GLU A 121 -15.87 11.19 2.94
N LEU A 122 -15.38 9.96 2.88
CA LEU A 122 -15.91 8.90 2.03
C LEU A 122 -17.21 8.37 2.66
N VAL A 123 -18.32 9.06 2.41
CA VAL A 123 -19.66 8.63 2.82
C VAL A 123 -20.19 7.61 1.81
N SER A 124 -20.59 6.42 2.27
CA SER A 124 -21.20 5.38 1.42
C SER A 124 -22.64 5.68 1.03
#